data_AF-A0A2A3JCU2-F1
#
_entry.id   AF-A0A2A3JCU2-F1
#
_cell.length_a   1.000
_cell.length_b   1.000
_cell.length_c   1.000
_cell.angle_alpha   90.00
_cell.angle_beta   90.00
_cell.angle_gamma   90.00
#
_symmetry.space_group_name_H-M   'P 1'
#
loop_
_entity.id
_entity.type
_entity.pdbx_description
1 polymer ?
#
loop_
_entity_poly.entity_id
_entity_poly.type
_entity_poly.pdbx_seq_one_letter_code
_entity_poly.pdbx_strand_id
1 'polypeptide(L)'
;MSEGESVTREEATKTAWQVHSVLAEWTRTVDAKASFALAMESAALAGVAALSGSGHRLGSVSGALPKTALWTGLALLALSAVLAILAVLPRHNRAGRMRSDHVDDFIFYGHLRHWSPDELADRLGRHAPLPALTRQLVDMSRIVWIKQGLVRQSLLTAVGGCALIAVAGLTG
;
A
#
# COMPACT_ATOMS: atom_id res chain seq x y z
N MET A 1 19.87 26.86 -26.14
CA MET A 1 19.35 25.49 -26.29
C MET A 1 20.41 24.57 -25.68
N SER A 2 20.15 24.01 -24.51
CA SER A 2 21.09 23.09 -23.86
C SER A 2 21.13 21.81 -24.68
N GLU A 3 22.26 21.52 -25.31
CA GLU A 3 22.55 20.19 -25.87
C GLU A 3 22.51 19.23 -24.68
N GLY A 4 21.46 18.42 -24.61
CA GLY A 4 21.36 17.38 -23.60
C GLY A 4 22.41 16.34 -23.92
N GLU A 5 23.35 16.16 -22.99
CA GLU A 5 24.34 15.08 -23.02
C GLU A 5 23.64 13.76 -23.38
N SER A 6 24.05 13.14 -24.48
CA SER A 6 23.45 11.89 -24.95
C SER A 6 23.87 10.77 -24.02
N VAL A 7 23.06 10.50 -23.00
CA VAL A 7 23.28 9.42 -22.03
C VAL A 7 23.42 8.09 -22.77
N THR A 8 24.48 7.34 -22.46
CA THR A 8 24.71 6.04 -23.09
C THR A 8 23.64 5.02 -22.67
N ARG A 9 23.37 4.01 -23.50
CA ARG A 9 22.36 2.97 -23.18
C ARG A 9 22.70 2.22 -21.89
N GLU A 10 24.00 2.05 -21.60
CA GLU A 10 24.49 1.43 -20.38
C GLU A 10 24.17 2.28 -19.14
N GLU A 11 24.47 3.58 -19.19
CA GLU A 11 24.13 4.53 -18.12
C GLU A 11 22.62 4.60 -17.90
N ALA A 12 21.83 4.70 -18.98
CA ALA A 12 20.38 4.69 -18.88
C ALA A 12 19.83 3.42 -18.21
N THR A 13 20.44 2.26 -18.50
CA THR A 13 20.07 0.97 -17.88
C THR A 13 20.46 0.94 -16.40
N LYS A 14 21.66 1.40 -16.05
CA LYS A 14 22.11 1.51 -14.66
C LYS A 14 21.20 2.44 -13.85
N THR A 15 20.84 3.59 -14.39
CA THR A 15 19.88 4.51 -13.76
C THR A 15 18.51 3.85 -13.59
N ALA A 16 18.00 3.15 -14.60
CA ALA A 16 16.71 2.46 -14.50
C ALA A 16 16.70 1.42 -13.35
N TRP A 17 17.80 0.67 -13.18
CA TRP A 17 17.96 -0.25 -12.05
C TRP A 17 18.06 0.44 -10.70
N GLN A 18 18.71 1.60 -10.62
CA GLN A 18 18.72 2.41 -9.39
C GLN A 18 17.32 2.94 -9.04
N VAL A 19 16.55 3.41 -10.02
CA VAL A 19 15.17 3.86 -9.77
C VAL A 19 14.30 2.68 -9.34
N HIS A 20 14.52 1.48 -9.91
CA HIS A 20 13.81 0.26 -9.53
C HIS A 20 14.02 -0.09 -8.07
N SER A 21 15.28 -0.08 -7.61
CA SER A 21 15.60 -0.39 -6.21
C SER A 21 15.00 0.63 -5.24
N VAL A 22 15.01 1.92 -5.59
CA VAL A 22 14.36 2.99 -4.81
C VAL A 22 12.84 2.77 -4.72
N LEU A 23 12.18 2.41 -5.82
CA LEU A 23 10.74 2.11 -5.84
C LEU A 23 10.40 0.86 -5.01
N ALA A 24 11.23 -0.18 -5.05
CA ALA A 24 11.07 -1.36 -4.22
C ALA A 24 11.19 -1.02 -2.72
N GLU A 25 12.16 -0.17 -2.37
CA GLU A 25 12.36 0.35 -1.02
C GLU A 25 11.14 1.13 -0.51
N TRP A 26 10.62 2.05 -1.33
CA TRP A 26 9.42 2.81 -0.99
C TRP A 26 8.18 1.94 -0.83
N THR A 27 8.02 0.93 -1.69
CA THR A 27 6.92 -0.03 -1.57
C THR A 27 6.98 -0.74 -0.22
N ARG A 28 8.16 -1.25 0.16
CA ARG A 28 8.36 -1.93 1.44
C ARG A 28 8.08 -1.00 2.64
N THR A 29 8.51 0.26 2.53
CA THR A 29 8.27 1.27 3.57
C THR A 29 6.77 1.57 3.74
N VAL A 30 6.02 1.68 2.64
CA VAL A 30 4.57 1.90 2.69
C VAL A 30 3.85 0.68 3.26
N ASP A 31 4.26 -0.54 2.91
CA ASP A 31 3.69 -1.78 3.45
C ASP A 31 3.94 -1.93 4.96
N ALA A 32 5.11 -1.52 5.43
CA ALA A 32 5.40 -1.46 6.86
C ALA A 32 4.50 -0.45 7.60
N LYS A 33 4.30 0.75 7.03
CA LYS A 33 3.38 1.76 7.60
C LYS A 33 1.94 1.27 7.67
N ALA A 34 1.47 0.57 6.63
CA ALA A 34 0.13 0.01 6.59
C ALA A 34 -0.06 -1.09 7.66
N SER A 35 0.92 -1.98 7.79
CA SER A 35 0.90 -3.05 8.81
C SER A 35 0.93 -2.48 10.24
N PHE A 36 1.73 -1.44 10.48
CA PHE A 36 1.76 -0.74 11.76
C PHE A 36 0.42 -0.05 12.07
N ALA A 37 -0.18 0.63 11.09
CA ALA A 37 -1.49 1.26 11.25
C ALA A 37 -2.55 0.22 11.61
N LEU A 38 -2.60 -0.90 10.89
CA LEU A 38 -3.55 -1.98 11.15
C LEU A 38 -3.40 -2.57 12.56
N ALA A 39 -2.16 -2.72 13.04
CA ALA A 39 -1.89 -3.19 14.40
C ALA A 39 -2.44 -2.21 15.45
N MET A 40 -2.20 -0.90 15.28
CA MET A 40 -2.75 0.12 16.19
C MET A 40 -4.28 0.18 16.15
N GLU A 41 -4.87 0.10 14.96
CA GLU A 41 -6.33 0.11 14.78
C GLU A 41 -6.98 -1.13 15.42
N SER A 42 -6.35 -2.30 15.30
CA SER A 42 -6.78 -3.53 15.97
C SER A 42 -6.72 -3.40 17.49
N ALA A 43 -5.64 -2.81 18.02
CA ALA A 43 -5.51 -2.53 19.45
C ALA A 43 -6.57 -1.54 19.94
N ALA A 44 -6.86 -0.49 19.17
CA ALA A 44 -7.91 0.47 19.48
C ALA A 44 -9.30 -0.20 19.51
N LEU A 45 -9.62 -1.03 18.51
CA LEU A 45 -10.87 -1.79 18.46
C LEU A 45 -11.01 -2.73 19.67
N ALA A 46 -9.94 -3.44 20.03
CA ALA A 46 -9.93 -4.30 21.21
C ALA A 46 -10.16 -3.50 22.51
N GLY A 47 -9.54 -2.32 22.62
CA GLY A 47 -9.77 -1.40 23.74
C GLY A 47 -11.22 -0.93 23.84
N VAL A 48 -11.84 -0.58 22.71
CA VAL A 48 -13.26 -0.21 22.66
C VAL A 48 -14.15 -1.38 23.07
N ALA A 49 -13.87 -2.59 22.59
CA ALA A 49 -14.62 -3.79 22.95
C ALA A 49 -14.53 -4.08 24.45
N ALA A 50 -13.32 -3.99 25.03
CA ALA A 50 -13.11 -4.18 26.47
C ALA A 50 -13.88 -3.14 27.31
N LEU A 51 -13.94 -1.89 26.86
CA LEU A 51 -14.62 -0.79 27.54
C LEU A 51 -16.15 -0.74 27.31
N SER A 52 -16.68 -1.57 26.41
CA SER A 52 -18.11 -1.64 26.08
C SER A 52 -18.90 -2.69 26.88
N GLY A 53 -18.23 -3.43 27.79
CA GLY A 53 -18.88 -4.43 28.65
C GLY A 53 -19.87 -3.83 29.66
N SER A 54 -20.83 -4.63 30.11
CA SER A 54 -21.84 -4.24 31.10
C SER A 54 -21.19 -3.69 32.38
N GLY A 55 -21.46 -2.42 32.71
CA GLY A 55 -20.89 -1.73 33.87
C GLY A 55 -19.74 -0.76 33.58
N HIS A 56 -19.31 -0.62 32.32
CA HIS A 56 -18.25 0.31 31.91
C HIS A 56 -18.79 1.57 31.20
N ARG A 57 -18.01 2.66 31.20
CA ARG A 57 -18.42 4.01 30.75
C ARG A 57 -19.04 4.06 29.35
N LEU A 58 -18.60 3.22 28.40
CA LEU A 58 -19.17 3.20 27.04
C LEU A 58 -20.51 2.45 26.98
N GLY A 59 -20.75 1.50 27.89
CA GLY A 59 -22.01 0.76 28.01
C GLY A 59 -23.11 1.55 28.72
N SER A 60 -22.76 2.62 29.44
CA SER A 60 -23.68 3.52 30.15
C SER A 60 -23.96 4.83 29.44
N VAL A 61 -23.45 5.03 28.21
CA VAL A 61 -23.63 6.28 27.44
C VAL A 61 -25.12 6.57 27.25
N SER A 62 -25.60 7.58 27.96
CA SER A 62 -27.01 8.01 27.95
C SER A 62 -27.14 9.28 27.09
N GLY A 63 -27.98 9.22 26.05
CA GLY A 63 -28.25 10.34 25.16
C GLY A 63 -28.02 10.03 23.68
N ALA A 64 -28.85 10.61 22.81
CA ALA A 64 -28.79 10.37 21.37
C ALA A 64 -27.48 10.88 20.73
N LEU A 65 -26.94 12.01 21.21
CA LEU A 65 -25.72 12.62 20.69
C LEU A 65 -24.45 11.77 20.97
N PRO A 66 -24.11 11.42 22.24
CA PRO A 66 -22.92 10.62 22.48
C PRO A 66 -23.04 9.19 21.94
N LYS A 67 -24.25 8.61 21.86
CA LYS A 67 -24.48 7.32 21.20
C LYS A 67 -24.21 7.38 19.70
N THR A 68 -24.69 8.40 18.99
CA THR A 68 -24.42 8.57 17.55
C THR A 68 -22.94 8.85 17.28
N ALA A 69 -22.27 9.62 18.13
CA ALA A 69 -20.82 9.86 18.05
C ALA A 69 -20.01 8.55 18.23
N LEU A 70 -20.38 7.71 19.20
CA LEU A 70 -19.74 6.41 19.45
C LEU A 70 -19.85 5.47 18.24
N TRP A 71 -21.06 5.31 17.69
CA TRP A 71 -21.27 4.46 16.51
C TRP A 71 -20.57 5.02 15.27
N THR A 72 -20.57 6.34 15.09
CA THR A 72 -19.86 6.99 13.98
C THR A 72 -18.35 6.79 14.11
N GLY A 73 -17.79 6.95 15.31
CA GLY A 73 -16.38 6.73 15.58
C GLY A 73 -15.95 5.28 15.37
N LEU A 74 -16.79 4.32 15.77
CA LEU A 74 -16.56 2.89 15.51
C LEU A 74 -16.60 2.56 14.02
N ALA A 75 -17.54 3.14 13.27
CA ALA A 75 -17.62 2.97 11.82
C ALA A 75 -16.39 3.54 11.10
N LEU A 76 -15.89 4.71 11.52
CA LEU A 76 -14.65 5.31 11.03
C LEU A 76 -13.43 4.44 11.32
N LEU A 77 -13.35 3.87 12.54
CA LEU A 77 -12.25 2.99 12.93
C LEU A 77 -12.27 1.68 12.12
N ALA A 78 -13.44 1.11 11.88
CA ALA A 78 -13.61 -0.06 11.02
C ALA A 78 -13.26 0.23 9.55
N LEU A 79 -13.69 1.37 9.02
CA LEU A 79 -13.32 1.83 7.67
C LEU A 79 -11.80 1.99 7.54
N SER A 80 -11.15 2.52 8.58
CA SER A 80 -9.70 2.63 8.66
C SER A 80 -9.01 1.28 8.48
N ALA A 81 -9.40 0.28 9.28
CA ALA A 81 -8.85 -1.07 9.20
C ALA A 81 -9.00 -1.67 7.80
N VAL A 82 -10.14 -1.46 7.14
CA VAL A 82 -10.35 -1.91 5.75
C VAL A 82 -9.39 -1.22 4.78
N LEU A 83 -9.14 0.08 4.94
CA LEU A 83 -8.18 0.83 4.10
C LEU A 83 -6.74 0.36 4.32
N ALA A 84 -6.34 0.10 5.57
CA ALA A 84 -5.03 -0.46 5.89
C ALA A 84 -4.85 -1.86 5.28
N ILE A 85 -5.85 -2.74 5.41
CA ILE A 85 -5.84 -4.07 4.79
C ILE A 85 -5.74 -3.94 3.26
N LEU A 86 -6.48 -3.02 2.64
CA LEU A 86 -6.44 -2.81 1.19
C LEU A 86 -5.09 -2.25 0.70
N ALA A 87 -4.36 -1.53 1.55
CA ALA A 87 -3.01 -1.08 1.26
C ALA A 87 -1.98 -2.23 1.30
N VAL A 88 -2.15 -3.18 2.22
CA VAL A 88 -1.30 -4.39 2.36
C VAL A 88 -1.64 -5.46 1.32
N LEU A 89 -2.91 -5.59 0.95
CA LEU A 89 -3.38 -6.60 0.01
C LEU A 89 -2.60 -6.47 -1.30
N PRO A 90 -1.96 -7.56 -1.76
CA PRO A 90 -1.16 -7.51 -2.96
C PRO A 90 -2.12 -7.31 -4.15
N ARG A 91 -2.10 -6.11 -4.72
CA ARG A 91 -2.85 -5.75 -5.93
C ARG A 91 -2.28 -6.48 -7.15
N HIS A 92 -2.50 -7.79 -7.21
CA HIS A 92 -2.26 -8.59 -8.40
C HIS A 92 -3.23 -8.24 -9.55
N ASN A 93 -4.31 -7.49 -9.27
CA ASN A 93 -5.45 -7.36 -10.19
C ASN A 93 -5.43 -6.14 -11.14
N ARG A 94 -4.27 -5.49 -11.33
CA ARG A 94 -4.06 -4.62 -12.50
C ARG A 94 -3.04 -5.18 -13.51
N ALA A 95 -2.20 -6.11 -13.08
CA ALA A 95 -1.34 -6.89 -13.98
C ALA A 95 -2.12 -7.98 -14.76
N GLY A 96 -3.33 -8.34 -14.34
CA GLY A 96 -4.23 -9.21 -15.12
C GLY A 96 -4.77 -8.59 -16.43
N ARG A 97 -4.49 -7.30 -16.68
CA ARG A 97 -4.71 -6.65 -18.00
C ARG A 97 -3.41 -6.37 -18.74
N MET A 98 -2.24 -6.78 -18.21
CA MET A 98 -1.10 -7.02 -19.07
C MET A 98 -1.46 -8.30 -19.83
N ARG A 99 -2.01 -8.10 -21.03
CA ARG A 99 -2.18 -9.17 -22.01
C ARG A 99 -0.88 -9.95 -22.06
N SER A 100 -0.98 -11.22 -21.73
CA SER A 100 -0.01 -12.30 -21.80
C SER A 100 0.54 -12.57 -23.21
N ASP A 101 0.64 -11.53 -24.06
CA ASP A 101 1.06 -11.65 -25.45
C ASP A 101 2.52 -11.27 -25.70
N HIS A 102 3.23 -10.67 -24.73
CA HIS A 102 4.54 -10.07 -25.04
C HIS A 102 5.66 -10.67 -24.20
N VAL A 103 6.49 -11.43 -24.91
CA VAL A 103 7.56 -12.34 -24.51
C VAL A 103 8.80 -11.64 -23.90
N ASP A 104 8.70 -10.34 -23.59
CA ASP A 104 9.83 -9.45 -23.22
C ASP A 104 9.75 -8.86 -21.80
N ASP A 105 8.92 -9.40 -20.91
CA ASP A 105 8.78 -8.91 -19.54
C ASP A 105 9.82 -9.58 -18.61
N PHE A 106 11.06 -9.10 -18.70
CA PHE A 106 12.26 -9.72 -18.12
C PHE A 106 12.33 -9.78 -16.58
N ILE A 107 11.35 -9.24 -15.84
CA ILE A 107 11.48 -9.06 -14.39
C ILE A 107 10.14 -9.36 -13.68
N PHE A 108 9.56 -10.53 -13.99
CA PHE A 108 8.55 -11.13 -13.14
C PHE A 108 9.08 -12.46 -12.58
N TYR A 109 9.26 -12.54 -11.25
CA TYR A 109 9.78 -13.72 -10.54
C TYR A 109 9.06 -15.04 -10.91
N GLY A 110 7.79 -14.98 -11.32
CA GLY A 110 7.03 -16.15 -11.78
C GLY A 110 7.48 -16.71 -13.13
N HIS A 111 8.00 -15.88 -14.03
CA HIS A 111 8.51 -16.32 -15.33
C HIS A 111 9.96 -16.83 -15.21
N LEU A 112 10.79 -16.19 -14.38
CA LEU A 112 12.17 -16.62 -14.10
C LEU A 112 12.25 -18.04 -13.52
N ARG A 113 11.23 -18.48 -12.76
CA ARG A 113 11.16 -19.85 -12.22
C ARG A 113 11.15 -20.93 -13.31
N HIS A 114 10.69 -20.59 -14.52
CA HIS A 114 10.51 -21.55 -15.62
C HIS A 114 11.62 -21.45 -16.67
N TRP A 115 12.59 -20.54 -16.51
CA TRP A 115 13.64 -20.33 -17.49
C TRP A 115 14.91 -21.10 -17.10
N SER A 116 15.54 -21.73 -18.08
CA SER A 116 16.88 -22.28 -17.87
C SER A 116 17.93 -21.14 -17.86
N PRO A 117 19.05 -21.29 -17.13
CA PRO A 117 20.10 -20.27 -17.04
C PRO A 117 20.65 -19.84 -18.42
N ASP A 118 20.74 -20.78 -19.36
CA ASP A 118 21.27 -20.55 -20.71
C ASP A 118 20.30 -19.75 -21.58
N GLU A 119 18.99 -20.02 -21.49
CA GLU A 119 17.95 -19.24 -22.16
C GLU A 119 17.88 -17.81 -21.63
N LEU A 120 18.11 -17.64 -20.32
CA LEU A 120 18.14 -16.33 -19.68
C LEU A 120 19.36 -15.51 -20.14
N ALA A 121 20.55 -16.13 -20.19
CA ALA A 121 21.78 -15.48 -20.63
C ALA A 121 21.70 -15.05 -22.11
N ASP A 122 21.18 -15.93 -22.97
CA ASP A 122 21.04 -15.67 -24.40
C ASP A 122 20.01 -14.56 -24.68
N ARG A 123 18.90 -14.53 -23.94
CA ARG A 123 17.91 -13.45 -24.06
C ARG A 123 18.38 -12.11 -23.48
N LEU A 124 19.12 -12.12 -22.36
CA LEU A 124 19.77 -10.92 -21.80
C LEU A 124 20.81 -10.33 -22.77
N GLY A 125 21.47 -11.17 -23.56
CA GLY A 125 22.39 -10.74 -24.62
C GLY A 125 21.70 -10.13 -25.85
N ARG A 126 20.46 -10.54 -26.14
CA ARG A 126 19.74 -10.18 -27.38
C ARG A 126 18.71 -9.05 -27.24
N HIS A 127 18.20 -8.79 -26.03
CA HIS A 127 17.18 -7.76 -25.81
C HIS A 127 17.66 -6.68 -24.84
N ALA A 128 17.55 -5.41 -25.25
CA ALA A 128 17.87 -4.30 -24.38
C ALA A 128 16.85 -4.26 -23.22
N PRO A 129 17.28 -4.31 -21.94
CA PRO A 129 16.37 -4.38 -20.80
C PRO A 129 15.64 -3.05 -20.52
N LEU A 130 16.11 -1.95 -21.13
CA LEU A 130 15.66 -0.60 -20.84
C LEU A 130 14.15 -0.37 -21.06
N PRO A 131 13.51 -0.78 -22.18
CA PRO A 131 12.09 -0.53 -22.40
C PRO A 131 11.18 -1.29 -21.43
N ALA A 132 11.55 -2.51 -21.04
CA ALA A 132 10.82 -3.32 -20.07
C ALA A 132 10.94 -2.71 -18.65
N LEU A 133 12.16 -2.35 -18.25
CA LEU A 133 12.43 -1.66 -16.99
C LEU A 133 11.64 -0.36 -16.88
N THR A 134 11.66 0.50 -17.90
CA THR A 134 10.93 1.78 -17.86
C THR A 134 9.43 1.59 -17.65
N ARG A 135 8.81 0.59 -18.29
CA ARG A 135 7.38 0.27 -18.08
C ARG A 135 7.12 -0.20 -16.65
N GLN A 136 7.95 -1.10 -16.15
CA GLN A 136 7.85 -1.59 -14.79
C GLN A 136 8.00 -0.47 -13.75
N LEU A 137 8.91 0.49 -13.96
CA LEU A 137 9.07 1.66 -13.08
C LEU A 137 7.79 2.51 -13.03
N VAL A 138 7.17 2.75 -14.18
CA VAL A 138 5.90 3.49 -14.26
C VAL A 138 4.80 2.75 -13.51
N ASP A 139 4.69 1.43 -13.66
CA ASP A 139 3.66 0.66 -12.98
C ASP A 139 3.91 0.53 -11.47
N MET A 140 5.16 0.31 -11.05
CA MET A 140 5.54 0.34 -9.63
C MET A 140 5.24 1.70 -9.00
N SER A 141 5.54 2.82 -9.68
CA SER A 141 5.26 4.16 -9.16
C SER A 141 3.75 4.40 -8.95
N ARG A 142 2.90 3.93 -9.88
CA ARG A 142 1.43 4.01 -9.74
C ARG A 142 0.93 3.19 -8.56
N ILE A 143 1.51 2.02 -8.33
CA ILE A 143 1.15 1.17 -7.18
C ILE A 143 1.54 1.87 -5.87
N VAL A 144 2.78 2.36 -5.76
CA VAL A 144 3.27 3.11 -4.59
C VAL A 144 2.36 4.31 -4.31
N TRP A 145 2.02 5.09 -5.34
CA TRP A 145 1.14 6.26 -5.20
C TRP A 145 -0.22 5.90 -4.60
N ILE A 146 -0.85 4.83 -5.09
CA ILE A 146 -2.16 4.42 -4.58
C ILE A 146 -2.05 3.87 -3.16
N LYS A 147 -1.03 3.04 -2.86
CA LYS A 147 -0.81 2.52 -1.51
C LYS A 147 -0.59 3.66 -0.51
N GLN A 148 0.21 4.65 -0.88
CA GLN A 148 0.45 5.83 -0.04
C GLN A 148 -0.83 6.63 0.21
N GLY A 149 -1.68 6.77 -0.81
CA GLY A 149 -3.01 7.37 -0.67
C GLY A 149 -3.90 6.61 0.32
N LEU A 150 -3.97 5.28 0.21
CA LEU A 150 -4.76 4.43 1.10
C LEU A 150 -4.28 4.51 2.55
N VAL A 151 -2.97 4.41 2.80
CA VAL A 151 -2.40 4.55 4.15
C VAL A 151 -2.70 5.92 4.75
N ARG A 152 -2.59 6.99 3.96
CA ARG A 152 -2.94 8.34 4.44
C ARG A 152 -4.41 8.44 4.84
N GLN A 153 -5.31 7.90 4.02
CA GLN A 153 -6.74 7.91 4.32
C GLN A 153 -7.06 7.09 5.58
N SER A 154 -6.46 5.91 5.72
CA SER A 154 -6.54 5.07 6.93
C SER A 154 -6.17 5.89 8.16
N LEU A 155 -4.97 6.46 8.22
CA LEU A 155 -4.53 7.20 9.41
C LEU A 155 -5.46 8.37 9.75
N LEU A 156 -5.97 9.10 8.75
CA LEU A 156 -6.94 10.18 8.98
C LEU A 156 -8.27 9.66 9.53
N THR A 157 -8.80 8.56 8.99
CA THR A 157 -10.04 7.96 9.47
C THR A 157 -9.89 7.36 10.87
N ALA A 158 -8.75 6.72 11.19
CA ALA A 158 -8.45 6.22 12.52
C ALA A 158 -8.42 7.34 13.56
N VAL A 159 -7.69 8.43 13.29
CA VAL A 159 -7.60 9.57 14.21
C VAL A 159 -8.98 10.19 14.44
N GLY A 160 -9.77 10.40 13.38
CA GLY A 160 -11.13 10.90 13.49
C GLY A 160 -12.05 9.97 14.29
N GLY A 161 -11.97 8.66 14.04
CA GLY A 161 -12.75 7.65 14.75
C GLY A 161 -12.43 7.60 16.25
N CYS A 162 -11.14 7.56 16.60
CA CYS A 162 -10.68 7.59 17.99
C CYS A 162 -11.11 8.88 18.72
N ALA A 163 -11.01 10.04 18.06
CA ALA A 163 -11.43 11.31 18.64
C ALA A 163 -12.94 11.33 18.96
N LEU A 164 -13.78 10.83 18.04
CA LEU A 164 -15.23 10.73 18.26
C LEU A 164 -15.58 9.78 19.40
N ILE A 165 -14.91 8.62 19.47
CA ILE A 165 -15.11 7.66 20.57
C ILE A 165 -14.71 8.30 21.91
N ALA A 166 -13.60 9.02 21.95
CA ALA A 166 -13.15 9.73 23.16
C ALA A 166 -14.15 10.81 23.60
N VAL A 167 -14.65 11.62 22.66
CA VAL A 167 -15.70 12.63 22.96
C VAL A 167 -16.97 11.96 23.47
N ALA A 168 -17.40 10.85 22.87
CA ALA A 168 -18.57 10.12 23.32
C ALA A 168 -18.41 9.60 24.76
N GLY A 169 -17.24 9.05 25.10
CA GLY A 169 -16.95 8.57 26.47
C GLY A 169 -16.71 9.66 27.51
N LEU A 170 -16.44 10.91 27.09
CA LEU A 170 -16.33 12.07 27.99
C LEU A 170 -17.65 12.79 28.22
N THR A 171 -18.58 12.71 27.26
CA THR A 171 -19.84 13.47 27.26
C THR A 171 -21.08 12.63 27.55
N GLY A 172 -20.96 11.30 27.55
CA GLY A 172 -22.01 10.33 27.92
C GLY A 172 -21.65 9.55 29.17
#